data_AF-A0A1F5AW29-F1
#
_entry.id   AF-A0A1F5AW29-F1
#
_cell.length_a   1.000
_cell.length_b   1.000
_cell.length_c   1.000
_cell.angle_alpha   90.00
_cell.angle_beta   90.00
_cell.angle_gamma   90.00
#
_symmetry.space_group_name_H-M   'P 1'
#
loop_
_entity.id
_entity.type
_entity.pdbx_description
1 polymer ?
#
loop_
_entity_poly.entity_id
_entity_poly.type
_entity_poly.pdbx_seq_one_letter_code
_entity_poly.pdbx_strand_id
1 'polypeptide(L)'
;MTAKIKRREFFKAMPATAIGLMACPYLLRTAGAVEEDKTENKVKYIEVKVASIKGTCGAGYKVGDIARVTEQGVDGKICIHALYSMLPAVFAMMYGARFPWLSDPDKKTHACPDAANPVVFEITRVWEG
;
A
#
# COMPACT_ATOMS: atom_id res chain seq x y z
N MET A 1 -27.70 -17.23 -7.55
CA MET A 1 -26.63 -17.70 -6.65
C MET A 1 -25.36 -16.97 -7.04
N THR A 2 -24.93 -15.98 -6.26
CA THR A 2 -23.69 -15.24 -6.50
C THR A 2 -22.51 -16.11 -6.11
N ALA A 3 -21.60 -16.35 -7.05
CA ALA A 3 -20.35 -17.05 -6.78
C ALA A 3 -19.35 -16.02 -6.23
N LYS A 4 -18.94 -16.17 -4.97
CA LYS A 4 -17.86 -15.38 -4.40
C LYS A 4 -16.54 -15.94 -4.91
N ILE A 5 -15.84 -15.16 -5.73
CA ILE A 5 -14.64 -15.60 -6.42
C ILE A 5 -13.43 -14.90 -5.81
N LYS A 6 -12.46 -15.68 -5.32
CA LYS A 6 -11.15 -15.15 -4.93
C LYS A 6 -10.37 -14.82 -6.18
N ARG A 7 -10.30 -13.53 -6.53
CA ARG A 7 -9.65 -13.00 -7.74
C ARG A 7 -8.26 -13.61 -7.99
N ARG A 8 -7.45 -13.78 -6.94
CA ARG A 8 -6.10 -14.38 -7.03
C ARG A 8 -6.10 -15.86 -7.45
N GLU A 9 -7.06 -16.64 -6.97
CA GLU A 9 -7.14 -18.07 -7.30
C GLU A 9 -7.74 -18.28 -8.70
N PHE A 10 -8.66 -17.40 -9.11
CA PHE A 10 -9.19 -17.35 -10.47
C PHE A 10 -8.09 -17.14 -11.52
N PHE A 11 -7.16 -16.20 -11.30
CA PHE A 11 -6.03 -15.96 -12.20
C PHE A 11 -5.01 -17.10 -12.24
N LYS A 12 -4.90 -17.91 -11.17
CA LYS A 12 -4.05 -19.12 -11.17
C LYS A 12 -4.71 -20.30 -11.87
N ALA A 13 -6.03 -20.39 -11.83
CA ALA A 13 -6.79 -21.53 -12.34
C ALA A 13 -7.16 -21.42 -13.83
N MET A 14 -7.14 -20.22 -14.43
CA MET A 14 -7.49 -20.03 -15.84
C MET A 14 -6.26 -19.94 -16.75
N PRO A 15 -6.15 -20.78 -17.80
CA PRO A 15 -5.11 -20.64 -18.81
C PRO A 15 -5.32 -19.32 -19.58
N ALA A 16 -4.21 -18.68 -19.97
CA ALA A 16 -4.18 -17.34 -20.59
C ALA A 16 -5.09 -17.20 -21.84
N THR A 17 -5.41 -18.30 -22.51
CA THR A 17 -6.32 -18.36 -23.66
C THR A 17 -7.79 -18.07 -23.33
N ALA A 18 -8.23 -18.30 -22.09
CA ALA A 18 -9.59 -17.98 -21.64
C ALA A 18 -9.77 -16.52 -21.22
N ILE A 19 -8.68 -15.77 -21.06
CA ILE A 19 -8.70 -14.36 -20.66
C ILE A 19 -9.25 -13.49 -21.80
N GLY A 20 -9.04 -13.87 -23.07
CA GLY A 20 -9.44 -13.06 -24.23
C GLY A 20 -10.94 -12.82 -24.39
N LEU A 21 -11.80 -13.76 -23.96
CA LEU A 21 -13.27 -13.62 -24.04
C LEU A 21 -13.90 -12.98 -22.79
N MET A 22 -13.18 -12.94 -21.66
CA MET A 22 -13.62 -12.27 -20.41
C MET A 22 -12.85 -10.97 -20.13
N ALA A 23 -12.02 -10.49 -21.05
CA ALA A 23 -11.22 -9.26 -20.89
C ALA A 23 -12.04 -7.96 -21.08
N CYS A 24 -13.37 -8.04 -21.15
CA CYS A 24 -14.22 -6.87 -20.97
C CYS A 24 -14.78 -6.88 -19.54
N PRO A 25 -14.05 -6.32 -18.55
CA PRO A 25 -14.58 -6.18 -17.19
C PRO A 25 -15.88 -5.34 -17.15
N TYR A 26 -16.17 -4.59 -18.21
CA TYR A 26 -17.43 -3.87 -18.40
C TYR A 26 -18.64 -4.79 -18.63
N LEU A 27 -18.47 -5.94 -19.32
CA LEU A 27 -19.56 -6.88 -19.60
C LEU A 27 -19.87 -7.81 -18.41
N LEU A 28 -18.89 -8.15 -17.57
CA LEU A 28 -19.16 -8.93 -16.35
C LEU A 28 -19.73 -8.07 -15.22
N ARG A 29 -19.39 -6.77 -15.16
CA ARG A 29 -19.90 -5.86 -14.11
C ARG A 29 -21.38 -5.53 -14.29
N THR A 30 -21.90 -5.53 -15.52
CA THR A 30 -23.33 -5.34 -15.80
C THR A 30 -24.18 -6.58 -15.49
N ALA A 31 -23.57 -7.76 -15.36
CA ALA A 31 -24.26 -9.02 -15.06
C ALA A 31 -24.41 -9.34 -13.56
N GLY A 32 -23.90 -8.50 -12.65
CA GLY A 32 -24.11 -8.63 -11.20
C GLY A 32 -23.61 -9.94 -10.55
N ALA A 33 -22.74 -10.70 -11.24
CA ALA A 33 -22.44 -12.08 -10.87
C ALA A 33 -21.17 -12.28 -10.01
N VAL A 34 -20.42 -11.22 -9.69
CA VAL A 34 -19.15 -11.33 -8.97
C VAL A 34 -19.10 -10.32 -7.82
N GLU A 35 -19.27 -10.82 -6.60
CA GLU A 35 -18.89 -10.09 -5.38
C GLU A 35 -17.48 -10.51 -4.97
N GLU A 36 -16.59 -9.53 -4.75
CA GLU A 36 -15.27 -9.78 -4.19
C GLU A 36 -15.41 -10.23 -2.72
N ASP A 37 -14.76 -11.36 -2.39
CA ASP A 37 -14.75 -11.91 -1.04
C ASP A 37 -13.95 -11.00 -0.10
N LYS A 38 -14.65 -10.17 0.68
CA LYS A 38 -14.09 -9.21 1.65
C LYS A 38 -13.66 -9.89 2.97
N THR A 39 -12.92 -10.99 2.90
CA THR A 39 -12.24 -11.58 4.06
C THR A 39 -10.75 -11.25 4.03
N GLU A 40 -10.42 -9.97 4.11
CA GLU A 40 -9.05 -9.51 4.36
C GLU A 40 -9.12 -8.49 5.49
N ASN A 41 -8.29 -8.68 6.53
CA ASN A 41 -8.15 -7.73 7.64
C ASN A 41 -7.98 -6.33 7.06
N LYS A 42 -8.81 -5.39 7.48
CA LYS A 42 -8.77 -4.04 6.93
C LYS A 42 -7.63 -3.26 7.59
N VAL A 43 -6.78 -2.62 6.77
CA VAL A 43 -5.76 -1.70 7.28
C VAL A 43 -6.48 -0.44 7.76
N LYS A 44 -6.32 -0.09 9.04
CA LYS A 44 -6.88 1.13 9.63
C LYS A 44 -6.17 2.37 9.09
N TYR A 45 -4.84 2.35 9.11
CA TYR A 45 -3.97 3.36 8.53
C TYR A 45 -2.55 2.81 8.33
N ILE A 46 -1.74 3.54 7.57
CA ILE A 46 -0.30 3.31 7.45
C ILE A 46 0.43 4.30 8.36
N GLU A 47 1.20 3.79 9.31
CA GLU A 47 2.07 4.61 10.15
C GLU A 47 3.38 4.88 9.42
N VAL A 48 3.79 6.15 9.34
CA VAL A 48 5.06 6.59 8.77
C VAL A 48 5.87 7.23 9.89
N LYS A 49 6.90 6.53 10.36
CA LYS A 49 7.77 6.96 11.46
C LYS A 49 9.15 7.31 10.94
N VAL A 50 9.73 8.40 11.41
CA VAL A 50 11.14 8.72 11.11
C VAL A 50 12.05 7.79 11.90
N ALA A 51 12.72 6.87 11.20
CA ALA A 51 13.62 5.89 11.78
C ALA A 51 15.04 6.44 11.95
N SER A 52 15.56 7.15 10.95
CA SER A 52 16.88 7.79 11.03
C SER A 52 17.00 8.99 10.10
N ILE A 53 17.95 9.88 10.39
CA ILE A 53 18.26 11.05 9.57
C ILE A 53 19.78 11.08 9.40
N LYS A 54 20.25 11.15 8.15
CA LYS A 54 21.63 11.49 7.85
C LYS A 54 21.71 12.98 7.52
N GLY A 55 22.63 13.70 8.17
CA GLY A 55 22.80 15.13 7.95
C GLY A 55 21.64 15.96 8.53
N THR A 56 21.25 17.02 7.82
CA THR A 56 20.22 17.97 8.27
C THR A 56 19.07 18.03 7.28
N CYS A 57 17.87 17.68 7.72
CA CYS A 57 16.69 17.77 6.87
C CYS A 57 16.15 19.20 6.80
N GLY A 58 16.04 19.76 5.58
CA GLY A 58 15.48 21.09 5.37
C GLY A 58 13.99 21.24 5.75
N ALA A 59 13.25 20.13 5.82
CA ALA A 59 11.86 20.12 6.31
C ALA A 59 11.78 20.10 7.85
N GLY A 60 12.91 19.97 8.55
CA GLY A 60 12.97 19.96 10.02
C GLY A 60 12.34 18.71 10.64
N TYR A 61 12.61 17.53 10.07
CA TYR A 61 12.26 16.25 10.69
C TYR A 61 13.14 15.92 11.89
N LYS A 62 12.57 15.19 12.85
CA LYS A 62 13.29 14.59 13.98
C LYS A 62 13.05 13.08 14.01
N VAL A 63 14.03 12.34 14.52
CA VAL A 63 13.88 10.90 14.74
C VAL A 63 12.74 10.67 15.73
N GLY A 64 11.83 9.76 15.39
CA GLY A 64 10.63 9.47 16.16
C GLY A 64 9.40 10.31 15.78
N ASP A 65 9.50 11.27 14.87
CA ASP A 65 8.31 11.92 14.30
C ASP A 65 7.41 10.87 13.63
N ILE A 66 6.10 10.98 13.83
CA ILE A 66 5.10 10.07 13.28
C ILE A 66 4.08 10.85 12.45
N ALA A 67 3.74 10.30 11.29
CA ALA A 67 2.59 10.69 10.50
C ALA A 67 1.76 9.44 10.17
N ARG A 68 0.47 9.65 9.88
CA ARG A 68 -0.46 8.57 9.55
C ARG A 68 -1.04 8.84 8.17
N VAL A 69 -1.04 7.84 7.32
CA VAL A 69 -1.68 7.91 6.00
C VAL A 69 -2.93 7.05 6.04
N THR A 70 -4.08 7.68 5.81
CA THR A 70 -5.40 7.04 5.73
C THR A 70 -5.91 7.10 4.29
N GLU A 71 -7.03 6.46 4.00
CA GLU A 71 -7.68 6.58 2.68
C GLU A 71 -8.16 8.01 2.40
N GLN A 72 -8.35 8.83 3.44
CA GLN A 72 -8.88 10.18 3.36
C GLN A 72 -7.78 11.24 3.23
N GLY A 73 -6.54 10.91 3.57
CA GLY A 73 -5.43 11.85 3.52
C GLY A 73 -4.26 11.49 4.43
N VAL A 74 -3.53 12.51 4.85
CA VAL A 74 -2.32 12.38 5.68
C VAL A 74 -2.50 13.21 6.94
N ASP A 75 -2.45 12.55 8.09
CA ASP A 75 -2.44 13.18 9.41
C ASP A 75 -1.01 13.31 9.91
N GLY A 76 -0.56 14.54 10.14
CA GLY A 76 0.79 14.85 10.61
C GLY A 76 1.66 15.45 9.53
N LYS A 77 2.96 15.58 9.81
CA LYS A 77 3.88 16.34 8.97
C LYS A 77 4.58 15.42 7.97
N ILE A 78 4.17 15.44 6.70
CA ILE A 78 4.93 14.82 5.60
C ILE A 78 5.25 15.88 4.53
N CYS A 79 6.53 16.06 4.18
CA CYS A 79 6.94 16.98 3.13
C CYS A 79 6.58 16.39 1.77
N ILE A 80 6.32 17.25 0.77
CA ILE A 80 5.81 16.80 -0.52
C ILE A 80 6.75 15.84 -1.25
N HIS A 81 8.07 16.05 -1.16
CA HIS A 81 9.07 15.19 -1.78
C HIS A 81 9.08 13.78 -1.18
N ALA A 82 9.04 13.68 0.16
CA ALA A 82 8.98 12.41 0.85
C ALA A 82 7.66 11.70 0.53
N LEU A 83 6.53 12.40 0.63
CA LEU A 83 5.20 11.85 0.34
C LEU A 83 5.14 11.30 -1.09
N TYR A 84 5.48 12.10 -2.09
CA TYR A 84 5.45 11.70 -3.49
C TYR A 84 6.29 10.44 -3.75
N SER A 85 7.50 10.37 -3.17
CA SER A 85 8.40 9.23 -3.37
C SER A 85 7.91 7.93 -2.72
N MET A 86 7.26 8.02 -1.56
CA MET A 86 6.81 6.84 -0.80
C MET A 86 5.38 6.42 -1.12
N LEU A 87 4.57 7.31 -1.69
CA LEU A 87 3.15 7.11 -1.93
C LEU A 87 2.84 5.80 -2.68
N PRO A 88 3.58 5.39 -3.73
CA PRO A 88 3.31 4.11 -4.40
C PRO A 88 3.43 2.90 -3.44
N ALA A 89 4.41 2.92 -2.54
CA ALA A 89 4.60 1.85 -1.59
C ALA A 89 3.53 1.89 -0.47
N VAL A 90 3.22 3.08 0.04
CA VAL A 90 2.17 3.28 1.05
C VAL A 90 0.82 2.81 0.52
N PHE A 91 0.46 3.22 -0.69
CA PHE A 91 -0.79 2.83 -1.35
C PHE A 91 -0.86 1.31 -1.57
N ALA A 92 0.21 0.71 -2.08
CA ALA A 92 0.28 -0.75 -2.24
C ALA A 92 0.12 -1.48 -0.89
N MET A 93 0.80 -1.02 0.16
CA MET A 93 0.69 -1.63 1.48
C MET A 93 -0.71 -1.46 2.09
N MET A 94 -1.34 -0.30 1.91
CA MET A 94 -2.69 -0.02 2.39
C MET A 94 -3.71 -1.02 1.84
N TYR A 95 -3.56 -1.43 0.57
CA TYR A 95 -4.40 -2.43 -0.10
C TYR A 95 -3.81 -3.85 -0.08
N GLY A 96 -3.04 -4.20 0.95
CA GLY A 96 -2.65 -5.59 1.21
C GLY A 96 -1.54 -6.15 0.31
N ALA A 97 -0.82 -5.31 -0.47
CA ALA A 97 0.34 -5.78 -1.22
C ALA A 97 1.42 -6.34 -0.28
N ARG A 98 2.09 -7.41 -0.72
CA ARG A 98 3.23 -8.02 -0.02
C ARG A 98 4.43 -7.98 -0.93
N PHE A 99 5.54 -7.43 -0.43
CA PHE A 99 6.79 -7.36 -1.18
C PHE A 99 7.66 -8.57 -0.80
N PRO A 100 8.14 -9.37 -1.77
CA PRO A 100 8.82 -10.63 -1.49
C PRO A 100 10.19 -10.49 -0.81
N TRP A 101 10.78 -9.30 -0.81
CA TRP A 101 12.09 -9.02 -0.20
C TRP A 101 12.00 -8.46 1.22
N LEU A 102 10.80 -8.24 1.77
CA LEU A 102 10.64 -7.78 3.16
C LEU A 102 10.62 -8.99 4.11
N SER A 103 11.34 -8.88 5.22
CA SER A 103 11.31 -9.88 6.29
C SER A 103 9.98 -9.88 7.05
N ASP A 104 9.45 -8.69 7.33
CA ASP A 104 8.12 -8.47 7.86
C ASP A 104 7.24 -7.86 6.74
N PRO A 105 6.18 -8.55 6.28
CA PRO A 105 5.34 -8.02 5.21
C PRO A 105 4.67 -6.70 5.58
N ASP A 106 4.53 -6.39 6.86
CA ASP A 106 3.81 -5.21 7.34
C ASP A 106 4.73 -4.02 7.63
N LYS A 107 6.05 -4.20 7.50
CA LYS A 107 7.05 -3.15 7.73
C LYS A 107 7.98 -2.95 6.55
N LYS A 108 8.11 -1.71 6.10
CA LYS A 108 8.97 -1.32 4.98
C LYS A 108 9.74 -0.05 5.34
N THR A 109 11.03 -0.01 5.02
CA THR A 109 11.79 1.25 5.07
C THR A 109 11.76 1.97 3.73
N HIS A 110 11.68 3.29 3.74
CA HIS A 110 11.74 4.15 2.56
C HIS A 110 12.62 5.38 2.83
N ALA A 111 13.56 5.67 1.94
CA ALA A 111 14.43 6.83 2.06
C ALA A 111 13.83 8.04 1.34
N CYS A 112 13.99 9.23 1.92
CA CYS A 112 13.76 10.50 1.27
C CYS A 112 14.58 10.58 -0.03
N PRO A 113 14.05 11.15 -1.12
CA PRO A 113 14.80 11.33 -2.38
C PRO A 113 15.95 12.34 -2.27
N ASP A 114 16.12 13.02 -1.13
CA ASP A 114 17.29 13.85 -0.84
C ASP A 114 18.52 12.97 -0.60
N ALA A 115 19.37 12.87 -1.62
CA ALA A 115 20.60 12.08 -1.56
C ALA A 115 21.66 12.64 -0.59
N ALA A 116 21.65 13.95 -0.31
CA ALA A 116 22.62 14.58 0.57
C ALA A 116 22.24 14.41 2.05
N ASN A 117 20.95 14.54 2.36
CA ASN A 117 20.44 14.43 3.73
C ASN A 117 19.26 13.44 3.83
N PRO A 118 19.47 12.13 3.55
CA PRO A 118 18.38 11.18 3.50
C PRO A 118 17.77 10.95 4.89
N VAL A 119 16.48 11.27 4.98
CA VAL A 119 15.61 10.81 6.07
C VAL A 119 15.08 9.44 5.71
N VAL A 120 15.26 8.46 6.60
CA VAL A 120 14.72 7.12 6.44
C VAL A 120 13.45 6.99 7.26
N PHE A 121 12.36 6.66 6.58
CA PHE A 121 11.06 6.41 7.17
C PHE A 121 10.82 4.91 7.30
N GLU A 122 10.26 4.48 8.42
CA GLU A 122 9.65 3.17 8.61
C GLU A 122 8.15 3.30 8.36
N ILE A 123 7.64 2.50 7.44
CA ILE A 123 6.25 2.45 6.99
C ILE A 123 5.66 1.15 7.51
N THR A 124 4.64 1.25 8.36
CA THR A 124 4.05 0.10 9.06
C THR A 124 2.54 0.03 8.87
N ARG A 125 2.00 -1.16 8.58
CA ARG A 125 0.55 -1.39 8.57
C ARG A 125 -0.01 -1.44 9.99
N VAL A 126 -1.07 -0.66 10.23
CA VAL A 126 -1.87 -0.77 11.45
C VAL A 126 -3.25 -1.33 11.08
N TRP A 127 -3.58 -2.50 11.59
CA TRP A 127 -4.83 -3.20 11.29
C TRP A 127 -6.00 -2.69 12.13
N GLU A 128 -7.23 -2.79 11.60
CA GLU A 128 -8.44 -2.72 12.42
C GLU A 128 -8.50 -3.96 13.31
N GLY A 129 -8.68 -3.76 14.63
CA GLY A 129 -8.73 -4.82 15.63
C GLY A 129 -10.08 -5.52 15.72
#